data_AF-A0A8D8M6N5-F1
#
_entry.id   AF-A0A8D8M6N5-F1
#
_cell.length_a   1.000
_cell.length_b   1.000
_cell.length_c   1.000
_cell.angle_alpha   90.00
_cell.angle_beta   90.00
_cell.angle_gamma   90.00
#
_symmetry.space_group_name_H-M   'P 1'
#
loop_
_entity.id
_entity.type
_entity.pdbx_description
1 polymer ?
#
loop_
_entity_poly.entity_id
_entity_poly.type
_entity_poly.pdbx_seq_one_letter_code
_entity_poly.pdbx_strand_id
1 'polypeptide(L)'
;LVSILLDSMQQLLDSGWEWDFIINLSESDYPVKTNRNLVDFLTANRDKNFVKSHGRQVRRFITKQGLDKSFVECEARMWRIGDRTLPQGIVMDGGSDWLVLSRSFVSYVASADKDELVQGLLKVFKHTLLPAESFFHTVLRNSVHCFSYIDNNLHITNWKRSLGCKCQYRHVVDWCGCSPNDFRSVDYSRLVNTRSKQLYFARKFEPIVSQEIVNKLDQWLYGPYPAKLSGLQSYWESIYHSADLSPPPDDALVTMGTSLARIIVRFNLKACHLMRPSETDQANGTKERYTDIRFHEHNLDQMIVYKNDDLYKGTIIQYKIIIDTFSSAENNDINNVDNNNIVQEDESVVLQVQTLVQPKQILRVLKSDEFSVKLKHLEVSSSYDQKEQMSRDFTHTMGPYSEPILIHEWATDNVSYNVSYLWIDPTNVLAAVTSVMIDGNTTIDHVRSTLKTPILPGEWKIKLVWNSQVFVETSFLISPLEFLNKMPLTSQQVGFVHGGSYPYSLKSAGSFWTRYLDSNKPHESLERKAALNSRRTGFDLQQWIDSLVSRWFTIGETCVLNSANIALRCGTSWTHSLESCVRTPWSSAYPDPKADIVSINGTSGYLNRW
;
A
#
# COMPACT_ATOMS: atom_id res chain seq x y z
N LEU A 1 -3.78 -16.20 -16.18
CA LEU A 1 -3.70 -15.06 -17.14
C LEU A 1 -4.19 -15.39 -18.56
N VAL A 2 -3.65 -16.38 -19.29
CA VAL A 2 -4.11 -16.67 -20.68
C VAL A 2 -5.61 -16.98 -20.76
N SER A 3 -6.17 -17.71 -19.78
CA SER A 3 -7.63 -17.94 -19.71
C SER A 3 -8.39 -16.62 -19.72
N ILE A 4 -8.07 -15.71 -18.79
CA ILE A 4 -8.69 -14.38 -18.69
C ILE A 4 -8.60 -13.63 -20.02
N LEU A 5 -7.43 -13.61 -20.66
CA LEU A 5 -7.26 -12.93 -21.95
C LEU A 5 -8.15 -13.53 -23.04
N LEU A 6 -8.21 -14.86 -23.16
CA LEU A 6 -9.06 -15.54 -24.14
C LEU A 6 -10.55 -15.37 -23.85
N ASP A 7 -10.94 -15.44 -22.58
CA ASP A 7 -12.33 -15.26 -22.14
C ASP A 7 -12.80 -13.82 -22.42
N SER A 8 -11.95 -12.82 -22.13
CA SER A 8 -12.22 -11.41 -22.47
C SER A 8 -12.29 -11.19 -23.99
N MET A 9 -11.39 -11.82 -24.76
CA MET A 9 -11.42 -11.77 -26.23
C MET A 9 -12.73 -12.35 -26.78
N GLN A 10 -13.18 -13.49 -26.26
CA GLN A 10 -14.44 -14.11 -26.67
C GLN A 10 -15.64 -13.22 -26.33
N GLN A 11 -15.70 -12.66 -25.11
CA GLN A 11 -16.75 -11.72 -24.73
C GLN A 11 -16.78 -10.49 -25.64
N LEU A 12 -15.63 -9.95 -26.05
CA LEU A 12 -15.56 -8.83 -26.99
C LEU A 12 -16.06 -9.21 -28.39
N LEU A 13 -15.80 -10.44 -28.86
CA LEU A 13 -16.36 -10.94 -30.12
C LEU A 13 -17.89 -11.05 -30.05
N ASP A 14 -18.43 -11.43 -28.89
CA ASP A 14 -19.86 -11.64 -28.66
C ASP A 14 -20.62 -10.35 -28.27
N SER A 15 -19.90 -9.28 -27.91
CA SER A 15 -20.48 -8.03 -27.40
C SER A 15 -21.28 -7.19 -28.41
N GLY A 16 -21.16 -7.50 -29.71
CA GLY A 16 -21.71 -6.69 -30.79
C GLY A 16 -20.93 -5.39 -31.07
N TRP A 17 -19.85 -5.11 -30.34
CA TRP A 17 -19.01 -3.93 -30.59
C TRP A 17 -18.17 -4.10 -31.85
N GLU A 18 -18.08 -3.03 -32.65
CA GLU A 18 -17.22 -2.97 -33.83
C GLU A 18 -15.83 -2.45 -33.47
N TRP A 19 -14.97 -3.35 -32.99
CA TRP A 19 -13.57 -3.05 -32.68
C TRP A 19 -12.62 -3.66 -33.73
N ASP A 20 -11.38 -3.17 -33.77
CA ASP A 20 -10.35 -3.59 -34.73
C ASP A 20 -9.11 -4.21 -34.08
N PHE A 21 -8.78 -3.76 -32.88
CA PHE A 21 -7.62 -4.20 -32.12
C PHE A 21 -7.98 -4.44 -30.66
N ILE A 22 -7.30 -5.40 -30.06
CA ILE A 22 -7.19 -5.54 -28.60
C ILE A 22 -5.79 -5.11 -28.18
N ILE A 23 -5.74 -4.28 -27.15
CA ILE A 23 -4.54 -3.81 -26.47
C ILE A 23 -4.75 -4.11 -24.99
N ASN A 24 -3.91 -4.94 -24.38
CA ASN A 24 -3.95 -5.13 -22.92
C ASN A 24 -3.06 -4.07 -22.23
N LEU A 25 -3.55 -3.53 -21.11
CA LEU A 25 -2.86 -2.56 -20.26
C LEU A 25 -3.07 -2.95 -18.78
N SER A 26 -2.11 -2.65 -17.91
CA SER A 26 -2.29 -2.68 -16.45
C SER A 26 -2.58 -1.29 -15.89
N GLU A 27 -2.93 -1.21 -14.61
CA GLU A 27 -3.06 0.03 -13.84
C GLU A 27 -1.77 0.87 -13.79
N SER A 28 -0.63 0.26 -14.15
CA SER A 28 0.69 0.87 -14.13
C SER A 28 1.27 1.14 -15.53
N ASP A 29 0.45 1.04 -16.58
CA ASP A 29 0.76 1.49 -17.93
C ASP A 29 0.32 2.94 -18.15
N TYR A 30 1.08 3.68 -18.95
CA TYR A 30 0.73 5.05 -19.35
C TYR A 30 1.05 5.29 -20.84
N PRO A 31 0.24 6.05 -21.59
CA PRO A 31 0.57 6.41 -22.96
C PRO A 31 1.85 7.25 -23.03
N VAL A 32 2.61 7.12 -24.11
CA VAL A 32 3.74 8.01 -24.48
C VAL A 32 3.51 8.72 -25.81
N LYS A 33 2.32 8.57 -26.38
CA LYS A 33 1.84 9.29 -27.56
C LYS A 33 0.35 9.52 -27.44
N THR A 34 -0.16 10.51 -28.18
CA THR A 34 -1.60 10.81 -28.19
C THR A 34 -2.40 9.68 -28.81
N ASN A 35 -3.67 9.56 -28.41
CA ASN A 35 -4.62 8.61 -28.99
C ASN A 35 -4.71 8.76 -30.52
N ARG A 36 -4.71 9.98 -31.04
CA ARG A 36 -4.71 10.23 -32.49
C ARG A 36 -3.55 9.53 -33.20
N ASN A 37 -2.34 9.64 -32.66
CA ASN A 37 -1.18 8.98 -33.25
C ASN A 37 -1.27 7.46 -33.19
N LEU A 38 -1.86 6.91 -32.11
CA LEU A 38 -2.11 5.48 -31.99
C LEU A 38 -3.10 5.01 -33.05
N VAL A 39 -4.23 5.71 -33.20
CA VAL A 39 -5.25 5.40 -34.21
C VAL A 39 -4.66 5.49 -35.61
N ASP A 40 -3.98 6.60 -35.98
CA ASP A 40 -3.36 6.76 -37.30
C ASP A 40 -2.41 5.59 -37.62
N PHE A 41 -1.61 5.16 -36.65
CA PHE A 41 -0.67 4.05 -36.81
C PHE A 41 -1.36 2.69 -36.95
N LEU A 42 -2.34 2.39 -36.08
CA LEU A 42 -3.05 1.11 -36.13
C LEU A 42 -3.95 1.00 -37.36
N THR A 43 -4.59 2.10 -37.80
CA THR A 43 -5.34 2.13 -39.06
C THR A 43 -4.43 1.82 -40.26
N ALA A 44 -3.23 2.40 -40.31
CA ALA A 44 -2.26 2.10 -41.36
C ALA A 44 -1.72 0.65 -41.33
N ASN A 45 -1.91 -0.07 -40.22
CA ASN A 45 -1.41 -1.42 -40.00
C ASN A 45 -2.52 -2.40 -39.55
N ARG A 46 -3.76 -2.20 -40.00
CA ARG A 46 -4.97 -2.88 -39.49
C ARG A 46 -4.88 -4.42 -39.44
N ASP A 47 -4.15 -5.01 -40.38
CA ASP A 47 -4.02 -6.46 -40.51
C ASP A 47 -2.74 -7.03 -39.85
N LYS A 48 -2.11 -6.28 -38.94
CA LYS A 48 -0.85 -6.67 -38.27
C LYS A 48 -1.07 -7.01 -36.80
N ASN A 49 -0.22 -7.88 -36.26
CA ASN A 49 -0.19 -8.27 -34.86
C ASN A 49 1.19 -7.95 -34.28
N PHE A 50 1.20 -7.17 -33.20
CA PHE A 50 2.38 -6.58 -32.60
C PHE A 50 2.70 -7.31 -31.30
N VAL A 51 3.67 -8.22 -31.36
CA VAL A 51 4.13 -8.99 -30.20
C VAL A 51 5.66 -8.97 -30.18
N LYS A 52 6.26 -8.70 -29.02
CA LYS A 52 7.72 -8.56 -28.91
C LYS A 52 8.34 -9.89 -28.51
N SER A 53 9.19 -10.46 -29.38
CA SER A 53 9.95 -11.68 -29.09
C SER A 53 11.21 -11.37 -28.25
N HIS A 54 11.67 -12.36 -27.50
CA HIS A 54 12.92 -12.36 -26.75
C HIS A 54 14.16 -12.29 -27.66
N GLY A 55 14.03 -12.53 -28.97
CA GLY A 55 15.11 -12.51 -29.95
C GLY A 55 15.69 -13.90 -30.29
N ARG A 56 17.01 -14.01 -30.48
CA ARG A 56 17.62 -15.19 -31.15
C ARG A 56 17.91 -16.41 -30.27
N GLN A 57 17.98 -16.27 -28.94
CA GLN A 57 18.42 -17.36 -28.03
C GLN A 57 17.27 -18.23 -27.52
N VAL A 58 16.56 -18.93 -28.42
CA VAL A 58 15.32 -19.68 -28.10
C VAL A 58 15.53 -20.73 -27.00
N ARG A 59 16.59 -21.53 -27.07
CA ARG A 59 16.87 -22.56 -26.05
C ARG A 59 17.04 -21.95 -24.65
N ARG A 60 17.74 -20.80 -24.56
CA ARG A 60 17.93 -20.10 -23.29
C ARG A 60 16.62 -19.51 -22.78
N PHE A 61 15.78 -19.01 -23.67
CA PHE A 61 14.45 -18.51 -23.34
C PHE A 61 13.58 -19.64 -22.77
N ILE A 62 13.47 -20.78 -23.45
CA ILE A 62 12.71 -21.95 -22.99
C ILE A 62 13.10 -22.34 -21.56
N THR A 63 14.40 -22.51 -21.29
CA THR A 63 14.88 -22.89 -19.96
C THR A 63 14.64 -21.80 -18.91
N LYS A 64 14.80 -20.51 -19.25
CA LYS A 64 14.60 -19.40 -18.29
C LYS A 64 13.14 -19.16 -17.95
N GLN A 65 12.24 -19.34 -18.91
CA GLN A 65 10.80 -19.24 -18.73
C GLN A 65 10.20 -20.48 -18.07
N GLY A 66 10.97 -21.58 -17.98
CA GLY A 66 10.46 -22.86 -17.50
C GLY A 66 9.43 -23.47 -18.46
N LEU A 67 9.52 -23.19 -19.76
CA LEU A 67 8.61 -23.79 -20.76
C LEU A 67 8.81 -25.31 -20.86
N ASP A 68 9.98 -25.81 -20.49
CA ASP A 68 10.32 -27.24 -20.38
C ASP A 68 9.91 -27.86 -19.03
N LYS A 69 9.17 -27.11 -18.20
CA LYS A 69 8.60 -27.57 -16.92
C LYS A 69 7.07 -27.54 -16.96
N SER A 70 6.46 -28.38 -16.14
CA SER A 70 5.01 -28.43 -15.92
C SER A 70 4.66 -27.72 -14.61
N PHE A 71 3.62 -26.90 -14.66
CA PHE A 71 3.10 -26.19 -13.50
C PHE A 71 1.60 -26.42 -13.30
N VAL A 72 1.14 -26.29 -12.05
CA VAL A 72 -0.29 -26.31 -11.68
C VAL A 72 -0.58 -25.10 -10.79
N GLU A 73 -1.61 -24.35 -11.16
CA GLU A 73 -2.18 -23.27 -10.34
C GLU A 73 -3.17 -23.87 -9.35
N CYS A 74 -2.92 -23.74 -8.05
CA CYS A 74 -3.81 -24.18 -6.98
C CYS A 74 -3.54 -23.35 -5.72
N GLU A 75 -4.57 -23.03 -4.93
CA GLU A 75 -4.44 -22.26 -3.66
C GLU A 75 -3.75 -20.90 -3.86
N ALA A 76 -4.06 -20.21 -4.96
CA ALA A 76 -3.41 -18.97 -5.38
C ALA A 76 -1.87 -19.07 -5.50
N ARG A 77 -1.35 -20.28 -5.74
CA ARG A 77 0.07 -20.57 -5.92
C ARG A 77 0.33 -21.38 -7.19
N MET A 78 1.48 -21.14 -7.81
CA MET A 78 1.98 -21.86 -8.98
C MET A 78 3.02 -22.91 -8.58
N TRP A 79 2.58 -24.18 -8.54
CA TRP A 79 3.40 -25.33 -8.15
C TRP A 79 4.13 -25.92 -9.34
N ARG A 80 5.45 -26.16 -9.22
CA ARG A 80 6.22 -26.87 -10.25
C ARG A 80 6.15 -28.37 -10.00
N ILE A 81 5.52 -29.11 -10.91
CA ILE A 81 5.22 -30.55 -10.73
C ILE A 81 6.16 -31.50 -11.48
N GLY A 82 7.02 -31.00 -12.36
CA GLY A 82 8.00 -31.83 -13.04
C GLY A 82 8.49 -31.25 -14.36
N ASP A 83 9.25 -32.06 -15.09
CA ASP A 83 9.78 -31.74 -16.41
C ASP A 83 8.81 -32.19 -17.50
N ARG A 84 8.86 -31.54 -18.67
CA ARG A 84 8.09 -31.95 -19.85
C ARG A 84 8.87 -31.76 -21.14
N THR A 85 8.49 -32.50 -22.17
CA THR A 85 8.97 -32.28 -23.53
C THR A 85 7.98 -31.39 -24.29
N LEU A 86 8.49 -30.36 -24.97
CA LEU A 86 7.68 -29.48 -25.80
C LEU A 86 7.30 -30.17 -27.13
N PRO A 87 6.15 -29.83 -27.73
CA PRO A 87 5.72 -30.41 -29.01
C PRO A 87 6.73 -30.15 -30.13
N GLN A 88 6.91 -31.14 -31.00
CA GLN A 88 7.75 -31.03 -32.19
C GLN A 88 6.94 -30.53 -33.39
N GLY A 89 7.62 -30.05 -34.43
CA GLY A 89 6.99 -29.58 -35.67
C GLY A 89 6.45 -28.14 -35.63
N ILE A 90 6.55 -27.45 -34.49
CA ILE A 90 6.15 -26.04 -34.34
C ILE A 90 7.31 -25.18 -33.83
N VAL A 91 7.24 -23.88 -34.12
CA VAL A 91 8.18 -22.87 -33.63
C VAL A 91 7.69 -22.35 -32.28
N MET A 92 8.38 -22.72 -31.20
CA MET A 92 8.18 -22.11 -29.88
C MET A 92 8.83 -20.72 -29.85
N ASP A 93 8.05 -19.69 -29.55
CA ASP A 93 8.49 -18.30 -29.44
C ASP A 93 7.79 -17.62 -28.26
N GLY A 94 8.34 -16.50 -27.81
CA GLY A 94 7.79 -15.73 -26.71
C GLY A 94 8.60 -14.48 -26.39
N GLY A 95 8.12 -13.71 -25.43
CA GLY A 95 8.75 -12.49 -24.96
C GLY A 95 7.80 -11.72 -24.07
N SER A 96 7.39 -10.53 -24.49
CA SER A 96 6.47 -9.72 -23.69
C SER A 96 5.03 -10.21 -23.78
N ASP A 97 4.33 -10.20 -22.64
CA ASP A 97 2.89 -10.42 -22.50
C ASP A 97 2.02 -9.16 -22.74
N TRP A 98 2.63 -8.04 -23.12
CA TRP A 98 1.94 -6.85 -23.64
C TRP A 98 1.78 -7.01 -25.13
N LEU A 99 0.54 -6.99 -25.61
CA LEU A 99 0.15 -7.45 -26.93
C LEU A 99 -0.76 -6.39 -27.57
N VAL A 100 -0.59 -6.19 -28.88
CA VAL A 100 -1.59 -5.53 -29.71
C VAL A 100 -1.99 -6.47 -30.84
N LEU A 101 -3.22 -6.98 -30.76
CA LEU A 101 -3.72 -8.05 -31.63
C LEU A 101 -4.87 -7.54 -32.49
N SER A 102 -4.78 -7.78 -33.79
CA SER A 102 -5.85 -7.52 -34.76
C SER A 102 -7.07 -8.41 -34.48
N ARG A 103 -8.27 -7.91 -34.78
CA ARG A 103 -9.51 -8.67 -34.65
C ARG A 103 -9.49 -9.98 -35.43
N SER A 104 -8.91 -10.01 -36.63
CA SER A 104 -8.82 -11.24 -37.43
C SER A 104 -8.10 -12.38 -36.70
N PHE A 105 -6.97 -12.07 -36.05
CA PHE A 105 -6.22 -13.05 -35.29
C PHE A 105 -6.94 -13.43 -33.99
N VAL A 106 -7.57 -12.46 -33.33
CA VAL A 106 -8.38 -12.72 -32.13
C VAL A 106 -9.55 -13.66 -32.43
N SER A 107 -10.28 -13.42 -33.53
CA SER A 107 -11.36 -14.29 -34.00
C SER A 107 -10.89 -15.72 -34.21
N TYR A 108 -9.66 -15.92 -34.70
CA TYR A 108 -9.06 -17.24 -34.85
C TYR A 108 -8.67 -17.89 -33.51
N VAL A 109 -7.89 -17.18 -32.67
CA VAL A 109 -7.31 -17.78 -31.45
C VAL A 109 -8.32 -17.97 -30.32
N ALA A 110 -9.33 -17.10 -30.25
CA ALA A 110 -10.38 -17.15 -29.21
C ALA A 110 -11.60 -17.99 -29.63
N SER A 111 -11.77 -18.29 -30.93
CA SER A 111 -12.89 -19.06 -31.51
C SER A 111 -13.34 -20.23 -30.64
N ALA A 112 -14.65 -20.46 -30.55
CA ALA A 112 -15.20 -21.68 -29.95
C ALA A 112 -14.71 -22.94 -30.71
N ASP A 113 -14.72 -22.90 -32.04
CA ASP A 113 -14.22 -23.95 -32.92
C ASP A 113 -12.72 -23.78 -33.15
N LYS A 114 -11.93 -24.45 -32.31
CA LYS A 114 -10.46 -24.37 -32.32
C LYS A 114 -9.87 -25.45 -33.22
N ASP A 115 -8.84 -25.12 -34.01
CA ASP A 115 -8.10 -26.11 -34.79
C ASP A 115 -7.13 -26.94 -33.93
N GLU A 116 -6.44 -27.91 -34.55
CA GLU A 116 -5.49 -28.79 -33.85
C GLU A 116 -4.35 -28.01 -33.16
N LEU A 117 -3.85 -26.94 -33.80
CA LEU A 117 -2.77 -26.13 -33.26
C LEU A 117 -3.21 -25.44 -31.96
N VAL A 118 -4.32 -24.71 -31.98
CA VAL A 118 -4.81 -23.96 -30.82
C VAL A 118 -5.24 -24.93 -29.71
N GLN A 119 -5.94 -26.02 -30.03
CA GLN A 119 -6.32 -27.03 -29.06
C GLN A 119 -5.10 -27.68 -28.39
N GLY A 120 -4.08 -28.05 -29.16
CA GLY A 120 -2.84 -28.64 -28.67
C GLY A 120 -2.07 -27.67 -27.76
N LEU A 121 -1.93 -26.41 -28.20
CA LEU A 121 -1.25 -25.38 -27.42
C LEU A 121 -1.99 -25.06 -26.13
N LEU A 122 -3.33 -25.01 -26.11
CA LEU A 122 -4.08 -24.81 -24.86
C LEU A 122 -3.83 -25.91 -23.83
N LYS A 123 -3.67 -27.17 -24.27
CA LYS A 123 -3.30 -28.28 -23.35
C LYS A 123 -1.92 -28.04 -22.73
N VAL A 124 -0.95 -27.58 -23.51
CA VAL A 124 0.40 -27.26 -23.03
C VAL A 124 0.37 -26.03 -22.10
N PHE A 125 -0.26 -24.95 -22.55
CA PHE A 125 -0.26 -23.65 -21.87
C PHE A 125 -1.13 -23.59 -20.61
N LYS A 126 -2.10 -24.51 -20.46
CA LYS A 126 -2.80 -24.75 -19.19
C LYS A 126 -1.85 -25.08 -18.04
N HIS A 127 -0.75 -25.77 -18.34
CA HIS A 127 0.24 -26.21 -17.36
C HIS A 127 1.59 -25.49 -17.50
N THR A 128 1.56 -24.21 -17.91
CA THR A 128 2.75 -23.40 -18.21
C THR A 128 2.81 -22.18 -17.30
N LEU A 129 3.99 -21.88 -16.77
CA LEU A 129 4.26 -20.64 -16.06
C LEU A 129 4.34 -19.46 -17.04
N LEU A 130 3.87 -18.28 -16.63
CA LEU A 130 3.83 -17.05 -17.45
C LEU A 130 3.28 -17.31 -18.87
N PRO A 131 2.11 -17.98 -19.01
CA PRO A 131 1.70 -18.54 -20.28
C PRO A 131 1.46 -17.46 -21.36
N ALA A 132 1.09 -16.24 -20.97
CA ALA A 132 0.84 -15.14 -21.90
C ALA A 132 2.11 -14.62 -22.57
N GLU A 133 3.28 -14.84 -21.98
CA GLU A 133 4.58 -14.47 -22.55
C GLU A 133 5.02 -15.38 -23.70
N SER A 134 4.26 -16.42 -24.06
CA SER A 134 4.64 -17.31 -25.19
C SER A 134 3.46 -17.90 -25.96
N PHE A 135 2.25 -17.98 -25.38
CA PHE A 135 1.09 -18.58 -26.04
C PHE A 135 0.76 -17.86 -27.35
N PHE A 136 0.54 -16.55 -27.31
CA PHE A 136 0.12 -15.78 -28.48
C PHE A 136 1.21 -15.71 -29.55
N HIS A 137 2.49 -15.59 -29.15
CA HIS A 137 3.63 -15.67 -30.08
C HIS A 137 3.66 -17.02 -30.79
N THR A 138 3.56 -18.11 -30.03
CA THR A 138 3.62 -19.47 -30.59
C THR A 138 2.43 -19.74 -31.50
N VAL A 139 1.21 -19.36 -31.13
CA VAL A 139 0.04 -19.50 -32.03
C VAL A 139 0.25 -18.68 -33.30
N LEU A 140 0.62 -17.40 -33.17
CA LEU A 140 0.77 -16.49 -34.30
C LEU A 140 1.86 -16.95 -35.28
N ARG A 141 2.98 -17.48 -34.78
CA ARG A 141 4.10 -17.94 -35.62
C ARG A 141 3.80 -19.23 -36.39
N ASN A 142 2.81 -20.00 -35.96
CA ASN A 142 2.51 -21.33 -36.53
C ASN A 142 1.12 -21.43 -37.18
N SER A 143 0.32 -20.37 -37.14
CA SER A 143 -1.02 -20.35 -37.76
C SER A 143 -1.00 -19.72 -39.15
N VAL A 144 -2.18 -19.74 -39.80
CA VAL A 144 -2.45 -19.00 -41.03
C VAL A 144 -2.28 -17.48 -40.89
N HIS A 145 -2.06 -16.95 -39.69
CA HIS A 145 -1.81 -15.52 -39.47
C HIS A 145 -0.32 -15.15 -39.40
N CYS A 146 0.61 -16.07 -39.64
CA CYS A 146 2.05 -15.84 -39.42
C CYS A 146 2.66 -14.64 -40.17
N PHE A 147 2.12 -14.27 -41.33
CA PHE A 147 2.54 -13.12 -42.14
C PHE A 147 2.06 -11.75 -41.59
N SER A 148 1.21 -11.75 -40.57
CA SER A 148 0.78 -10.54 -39.85
C SER A 148 1.69 -10.18 -38.68
N TYR A 149 2.64 -11.06 -38.29
CA TYR A 149 3.55 -10.88 -37.16
C TYR A 149 4.50 -9.68 -37.35
N ILE A 150 4.56 -8.81 -36.33
CA ILE A 150 5.53 -7.72 -36.20
C ILE A 150 6.25 -7.84 -34.87
N ASP A 151 7.60 -7.88 -34.89
CA ASP A 151 8.47 -7.99 -33.70
C ASP A 151 8.63 -6.66 -32.94
N ASN A 152 7.50 -6.10 -32.52
CA ASN A 152 7.39 -4.91 -31.68
C ASN A 152 6.03 -5.02 -30.99
N ASN A 153 5.95 -4.78 -29.68
CA ASN A 153 4.70 -4.77 -28.92
C ASN A 153 4.18 -3.36 -28.64
N LEU A 154 4.83 -2.32 -29.18
CA LEU A 154 4.48 -0.91 -28.98
C LEU A 154 4.70 -0.39 -27.55
N HIS A 155 5.40 -1.14 -26.69
CA HIS A 155 5.65 -0.77 -25.30
C HIS A 155 7.13 -0.48 -25.02
N ILE A 156 7.40 0.51 -24.18
CA ILE A 156 8.68 0.63 -23.47
C ILE A 156 8.54 0.10 -22.04
N THR A 157 9.42 -0.83 -21.67
CA THR A 157 9.43 -1.43 -20.33
C THR A 157 10.72 -1.07 -19.59
N ASN A 158 10.62 -0.52 -18.38
CA ASN A 158 11.76 -0.01 -17.63
C ASN A 158 12.53 -1.11 -16.88
N TRP A 159 13.24 -1.98 -17.62
CA TRP A 159 14.03 -3.06 -17.03
C TRP A 159 15.34 -2.55 -16.42
N LYS A 160 15.48 -2.62 -15.08
CA LYS A 160 16.76 -2.48 -14.36
C LYS A 160 17.05 -3.79 -13.62
N ARG A 161 17.66 -4.77 -14.30
CA ARG A 161 17.80 -6.16 -13.81
C ARG A 161 18.50 -6.28 -12.45
N SER A 162 19.45 -5.39 -12.14
CA SER A 162 20.15 -5.37 -10.83
C SER A 162 19.20 -5.12 -9.66
N LEU A 163 18.08 -4.45 -9.88
CA LEU A 163 17.05 -4.14 -8.88
C LEU A 163 15.82 -5.05 -9.02
N GLY A 164 15.35 -5.29 -10.24
CA GLY A 164 14.08 -6.00 -10.49
C GLY A 164 14.14 -7.52 -10.53
N CYS A 165 15.32 -8.15 -10.51
CA CYS A 165 15.47 -9.62 -10.54
C CYS A 165 15.94 -10.18 -9.20
N LYS A 166 15.07 -10.13 -8.17
CA LYS A 166 15.40 -10.54 -6.78
C LYS A 166 14.72 -11.82 -6.31
N CYS A 167 14.04 -12.54 -7.21
CA CYS A 167 13.23 -13.72 -6.87
C CYS A 167 12.16 -13.43 -5.80
N GLN A 168 11.61 -12.20 -5.80
CA GLN A 168 10.64 -11.74 -4.80
C GLN A 168 9.33 -12.54 -4.78
N TYR A 169 9.01 -13.27 -5.85
CA TYR A 169 7.75 -14.02 -5.99
C TYR A 169 7.81 -15.48 -5.54
N ARG A 170 8.89 -15.93 -4.88
CA ARG A 170 9.06 -17.34 -4.48
C ARG A 170 7.93 -17.88 -3.57
N HIS A 171 7.25 -16.99 -2.85
CA HIS A 171 6.10 -17.31 -2.01
C HIS A 171 4.79 -17.52 -2.79
N VAL A 172 4.74 -17.14 -4.07
CA VAL A 172 3.58 -17.35 -4.97
C VAL A 172 3.88 -18.36 -6.09
N VAL A 173 5.14 -18.57 -6.44
CA VAL A 173 5.55 -19.47 -7.52
C VAL A 173 6.84 -20.21 -7.22
N ASP A 174 6.93 -21.47 -7.65
CA ASP A 174 8.14 -22.31 -7.63
C ASP A 174 9.17 -21.92 -8.72
N TRP A 175 9.41 -20.62 -8.90
CA TRP A 175 10.32 -20.07 -9.89
C TRP A 175 10.81 -18.68 -9.49
N CYS A 176 11.92 -18.22 -10.08
CA CYS A 176 12.41 -16.86 -9.90
C CYS A 176 12.03 -15.98 -11.08
N GLY A 177 11.19 -14.98 -10.82
CA GLY A 177 10.81 -13.94 -11.79
C GLY A 177 11.61 -12.66 -11.66
N CYS A 178 11.44 -11.78 -12.64
CA CYS A 178 11.87 -10.39 -12.59
C CYS A 178 10.67 -9.47 -12.86
N SER A 179 10.69 -8.26 -12.32
CA SER A 179 9.70 -7.23 -12.64
C SER A 179 10.36 -5.91 -13.07
N PRO A 180 9.74 -5.15 -13.99
CA PRO A 180 10.22 -3.82 -14.36
C PRO A 180 10.16 -2.83 -13.19
N ASN A 181 11.07 -1.87 -13.20
CA ASN A 181 11.09 -0.76 -12.24
C ASN A 181 10.08 0.32 -12.63
N ASP A 182 9.76 1.17 -11.68
CA ASP A 182 8.95 2.35 -11.95
C ASP A 182 9.80 3.43 -12.63
N PHE A 183 9.18 4.15 -13.56
CA PHE A 183 9.75 5.38 -14.10
C PHE A 183 9.81 6.46 -13.02
N ARG A 184 10.83 7.31 -13.08
CA ARG A 184 11.00 8.47 -12.20
C ARG A 184 11.38 9.69 -13.03
N SER A 185 11.41 10.88 -12.42
CA SER A 185 11.80 12.12 -13.11
C SER A 185 13.12 12.04 -13.87
N VAL A 186 14.10 11.28 -13.38
CA VAL A 186 15.39 11.04 -14.05
C VAL A 186 15.26 10.29 -15.38
N ASP A 187 14.18 9.54 -15.58
CA ASP A 187 13.90 8.77 -16.79
C ASP A 187 13.08 9.56 -17.83
N TYR A 188 12.69 10.81 -17.55
CA TYR A 188 11.81 11.62 -18.42
C TYR A 188 12.32 11.76 -19.86
N SER A 189 13.62 11.97 -20.04
CA SER A 189 14.23 12.08 -21.38
C SER A 189 14.03 10.80 -22.21
N ARG A 190 14.06 9.62 -21.57
CA ARG A 190 13.83 8.33 -22.24
C ARG A 190 12.40 8.20 -22.75
N LEU A 191 11.43 8.76 -22.02
CA LEU A 191 10.02 8.79 -22.41
C LEU A 191 9.80 9.74 -23.58
N VAL A 192 10.31 10.97 -23.53
CA VAL A 192 10.21 11.93 -24.64
C VAL A 192 10.87 11.40 -25.93
N ASN A 193 11.99 10.69 -25.79
CA ASN A 193 12.70 10.05 -26.91
C ASN A 193 11.91 8.92 -27.59
N THR A 194 10.75 8.51 -27.06
CA THR A 194 9.83 7.59 -27.75
C THR A 194 9.11 8.26 -28.93
N ARG A 195 9.09 9.60 -29.00
CA ARG A 195 8.45 10.36 -30.10
C ARG A 195 8.87 9.85 -31.48
N SER A 196 10.16 9.60 -31.67
CA SER A 196 10.75 9.11 -32.93
C SER A 196 10.66 7.58 -33.13
N LYS A 197 10.09 6.83 -32.17
CA LYS A 197 10.00 5.37 -32.20
C LYS A 197 8.56 4.90 -32.37
N GLN A 198 8.34 3.68 -32.84
CA GLN A 198 7.02 3.05 -32.91
C GLN A 198 6.64 2.45 -31.55
N LEU A 199 6.55 3.31 -30.53
CA LEU A 199 6.18 2.98 -29.16
C LEU A 199 5.08 3.95 -28.73
N TYR A 200 4.04 3.42 -28.08
CA TYR A 200 2.82 4.15 -27.74
C TYR A 200 2.46 4.05 -26.26
N PHE A 201 2.96 3.03 -25.55
CA PHE A 201 2.76 2.85 -24.12
C PHE A 201 4.09 2.64 -23.39
N ALA A 202 4.10 2.94 -22.09
CA ALA A 202 5.24 2.78 -21.20
C ALA A 202 4.81 2.16 -19.87
N ARG A 203 5.71 1.38 -19.26
CA ARG A 203 5.53 0.83 -17.91
C ARG A 203 6.84 0.59 -17.14
N LYS A 204 6.85 0.67 -15.81
CA LYS A 204 5.69 0.89 -14.91
C LYS A 204 5.63 2.32 -14.37
N PHE A 205 4.44 2.77 -14.00
CA PHE A 205 4.19 3.98 -13.24
C PHE A 205 3.39 3.64 -11.99
N GLU A 206 3.86 4.09 -10.83
CA GLU A 206 3.17 3.97 -9.55
C GLU A 206 3.21 5.37 -8.91
N PRO A 207 2.08 6.11 -8.84
CA PRO A 207 2.08 7.45 -8.24
C PRO A 207 2.51 7.48 -6.77
N ILE A 208 2.29 6.38 -6.04
CA ILE A 208 2.81 6.20 -4.68
C ILE A 208 4.35 6.19 -4.64
N VAL A 209 5.03 5.85 -5.73
CA VAL A 209 6.49 5.90 -5.87
C VAL A 209 6.95 7.23 -6.46
N SER A 210 6.43 7.61 -7.64
CA SER A 210 6.67 8.92 -8.23
C SER A 210 5.52 9.37 -9.12
N GLN A 211 4.76 10.33 -8.64
CA GLN A 211 3.71 11.03 -9.36
C GLN A 211 4.29 12.14 -10.25
N GLU A 212 5.43 12.74 -9.88
CA GLU A 212 6.03 13.84 -10.65
C GLU A 212 6.25 13.46 -12.12
N ILE A 213 6.73 12.24 -12.38
CA ILE A 213 6.95 11.75 -13.74
C ILE A 213 5.65 11.53 -14.51
N VAL A 214 4.57 11.11 -13.83
CA VAL A 214 3.23 10.94 -14.42
C VAL A 214 2.70 12.31 -14.86
N ASN A 215 2.75 13.30 -13.96
CA ASN A 215 2.35 14.67 -14.25
C ASN A 215 3.14 15.28 -15.43
N LYS A 216 4.48 15.09 -15.45
CA LYS A 216 5.33 15.56 -16.57
C LYS A 216 4.98 14.90 -17.90
N LEU A 217 4.66 13.62 -17.89
CA LEU A 217 4.30 12.87 -19.10
C LEU A 217 2.93 13.30 -19.62
N ASP A 218 1.92 13.40 -18.75
CA ASP A 218 0.58 13.86 -19.10
C ASP A 218 0.60 15.30 -19.65
N GLN A 219 1.32 16.20 -18.98
CA GLN A 219 1.52 17.58 -19.45
C GLN A 219 2.19 17.64 -20.82
N TRP A 220 3.17 16.77 -21.09
CA TRP A 220 3.84 16.73 -22.38
C TRP A 220 2.93 16.22 -23.51
N LEU A 221 2.03 15.28 -23.21
CA LEU A 221 1.10 14.72 -24.20
C LEU A 221 -0.07 15.63 -24.52
N TYR A 222 -0.62 16.28 -23.50
CA TYR A 222 -1.92 16.95 -23.60
C TYR A 222 -1.88 18.43 -23.24
N GLY A 223 -0.70 19.00 -23.00
CA GLY A 223 -0.52 20.42 -22.70
C GLY A 223 -0.58 20.75 -21.20
N PRO A 224 -0.33 22.02 -20.85
CA PRO A 224 -0.20 22.47 -19.47
C PRO A 224 -1.50 22.31 -18.66
N TYR A 225 -1.34 22.02 -17.38
CA TYR A 225 -2.42 22.11 -16.40
C TYR A 225 -2.82 23.58 -16.14
N PRO A 226 -4.06 23.85 -15.69
CA PRO A 226 -4.43 25.15 -15.15
C PRO A 226 -3.52 25.55 -13.98
N ALA A 227 -3.18 26.84 -13.89
CA ALA A 227 -2.20 27.35 -12.93
C ALA A 227 -2.53 27.10 -11.44
N LYS A 228 -3.79 26.77 -11.11
CA LYS A 228 -4.27 26.49 -9.75
C LYS A 228 -5.12 25.23 -9.69
N LEU A 229 -4.76 24.19 -10.46
CA LEU A 229 -5.46 22.92 -10.39
C LEU A 229 -5.26 22.31 -8.98
N SER A 230 -6.36 22.15 -8.25
CA SER A 230 -6.36 21.52 -6.92
C SER A 230 -5.88 20.07 -7.01
N GLY A 231 -5.15 19.62 -6.00
CA GLY A 231 -4.73 18.23 -5.88
C GLY A 231 -3.68 17.77 -6.90
N LEU A 232 -3.14 18.64 -7.77
CA LEU A 232 -2.21 18.24 -8.83
C LEU A 232 -0.95 17.51 -8.29
N GLN A 233 -0.41 17.98 -7.17
CA GLN A 233 0.77 17.38 -6.53
C GLN A 233 0.41 16.37 -5.42
N SER A 234 -0.87 16.22 -5.14
CA SER A 234 -1.38 15.32 -4.11
C SER A 234 -1.69 13.95 -4.69
N TYR A 235 -1.51 12.91 -3.88
CA TYR A 235 -1.95 11.56 -4.17
C TYR A 235 -2.54 10.92 -2.93
N TRP A 236 -3.67 10.24 -3.12
CA TRP A 236 -4.42 9.54 -2.08
C TRP A 236 -4.58 8.08 -2.49
N GLU A 237 -4.15 7.16 -1.64
CA GLU A 237 -4.26 5.72 -1.88
C GLU A 237 -4.95 5.05 -0.70
N SER A 238 -6.11 4.44 -0.93
CA SER A 238 -6.82 3.67 0.07
C SER A 238 -6.07 2.38 0.36
N ILE A 239 -5.63 2.20 1.60
CA ILE A 239 -4.91 0.98 2.05
C ILE A 239 -5.80 0.05 2.88
N TYR A 240 -6.98 0.52 3.28
CA TYR A 240 -8.01 -0.27 3.96
C TYR A 240 -9.36 0.41 3.73
N HIS A 241 -10.38 -0.36 3.37
CA HIS A 241 -11.78 0.06 3.44
C HIS A 241 -12.63 -1.01 4.15
N SER A 242 -13.57 -0.58 5.00
CA SER A 242 -14.39 -1.46 5.83
C SER A 242 -15.24 -2.44 5.00
N ALA A 243 -15.66 -2.01 3.80
CA ALA A 243 -16.41 -2.81 2.83
C ALA A 243 -15.56 -3.82 2.03
N ASP A 244 -14.23 -3.83 2.17
CA ASP A 244 -13.37 -4.75 1.43
C ASP A 244 -13.61 -6.19 1.90
N LEU A 245 -13.96 -7.06 0.94
CA LEU A 245 -14.20 -8.48 1.17
C LEU A 245 -12.93 -9.33 1.00
N SER A 246 -11.99 -8.88 0.17
CA SER A 246 -10.76 -9.60 -0.15
C SER A 246 -9.68 -8.63 -0.68
N PRO A 247 -8.40 -8.81 -0.35
CA PRO A 247 -7.89 -9.78 0.64
C PRO A 247 -8.36 -9.42 2.07
N PRO A 248 -8.28 -10.37 3.03
CA PRO A 248 -8.45 -10.02 4.44
C PRO A 248 -7.47 -8.90 4.83
N PRO A 249 -7.88 -7.90 5.62
CA PRO A 249 -7.01 -6.80 6.00
C PRO A 249 -5.96 -7.29 6.98
N ASP A 250 -4.88 -6.52 7.08
CA ASP A 250 -3.93 -6.67 8.17
C ASP A 250 -4.58 -6.26 9.51
N ASP A 251 -4.70 -7.21 10.44
CA ASP A 251 -5.27 -6.97 11.76
C ASP A 251 -4.50 -5.91 12.56
N ALA A 252 -3.19 -5.75 12.32
CA ALA A 252 -2.39 -4.71 12.95
C ALA A 252 -2.79 -3.32 12.43
N LEU A 253 -3.04 -3.21 11.12
CA LEU A 253 -3.51 -1.98 10.48
C LEU A 253 -4.89 -1.59 11.01
N VAL A 254 -5.83 -2.54 11.07
CA VAL A 254 -7.19 -2.31 11.59
C VAL A 254 -7.16 -1.93 13.07
N THR A 255 -6.41 -2.66 13.90
CA THR A 255 -6.26 -2.34 15.32
C THR A 255 -5.70 -0.94 15.52
N MET A 256 -4.69 -0.56 14.75
CA MET A 256 -4.09 0.78 14.80
C MET A 256 -5.10 1.86 14.39
N GLY A 257 -5.78 1.69 13.26
CA GLY A 257 -6.78 2.64 12.77
C GLY A 257 -7.92 2.86 13.77
N THR A 258 -8.43 1.78 14.37
CA THR A 258 -9.48 1.84 15.39
C THR A 258 -8.98 2.52 16.66
N SER A 259 -7.75 2.23 17.10
CA SER A 259 -7.13 2.89 18.25
C SER A 259 -6.94 4.40 18.01
N LEU A 260 -6.42 4.79 16.85
CA LEU A 260 -6.27 6.19 16.49
C LEU A 260 -7.60 6.93 16.49
N ALA A 261 -8.64 6.35 15.88
CA ALA A 261 -9.98 6.94 15.90
C ALA A 261 -10.51 7.12 17.34
N ARG A 262 -10.34 6.11 18.23
CA ARG A 262 -10.69 6.24 19.66
C ARG A 262 -9.93 7.37 20.35
N ILE A 263 -8.62 7.44 20.14
CA ILE A 263 -7.76 8.47 20.76
C ILE A 263 -8.21 9.86 20.30
N ILE A 264 -8.42 10.06 18.99
CA ILE A 264 -8.86 11.34 18.42
C ILE A 264 -10.20 11.75 19.02
N VAL A 265 -11.16 10.83 19.13
CA VAL A 265 -12.46 11.12 19.72
C VAL A 265 -12.33 11.51 21.20
N ARG A 266 -11.56 10.76 21.98
CA ARG A 266 -11.38 11.01 23.42
C ARG A 266 -10.65 12.30 23.75
N PHE A 267 -9.64 12.68 22.96
CA PHE A 267 -8.75 13.81 23.28
C PHE A 267 -8.99 15.05 22.44
N ASN A 268 -9.35 14.92 21.16
CA ASN A 268 -9.54 16.07 20.27
C ASN A 268 -11.02 16.45 20.15
N LEU A 269 -11.92 15.46 20.08
CA LEU A 269 -13.33 15.73 19.81
C LEU A 269 -14.20 15.81 21.06
N LYS A 270 -13.75 15.32 22.21
CA LYS A 270 -14.53 15.35 23.45
C LYS A 270 -14.96 16.76 23.88
N ALA A 271 -14.19 17.78 23.53
CA ALA A 271 -14.51 19.18 23.81
C ALA A 271 -15.31 19.86 22.68
N CYS A 272 -15.94 19.09 21.79
CA CYS A 272 -16.72 19.60 20.68
C CYS A 272 -18.23 19.49 20.91
N HIS A 273 -18.97 20.45 20.37
CA HIS A 273 -20.42 20.57 20.47
C HIS A 273 -21.07 20.74 19.10
N LEU A 274 -22.25 20.14 18.94
CA LEU A 274 -23.06 20.24 17.74
C LEU A 274 -23.88 21.54 17.73
N MET A 275 -23.70 22.37 16.70
CA MET A 275 -24.53 23.54 16.44
C MET A 275 -25.57 23.22 15.37
N ARG A 276 -26.86 23.43 15.65
CA ARG A 276 -27.94 23.31 14.66
C ARG A 276 -28.32 24.67 14.07
N PRO A 277 -28.73 24.77 12.77
CA PRO A 277 -29.00 26.04 12.09
C PRO A 277 -30.24 26.85 12.54
N SER A 278 -30.81 26.61 13.72
CA SER A 278 -32.04 27.29 14.18
C SER A 278 -31.93 27.74 15.63
N GLU A 279 -31.10 28.75 15.89
CA GLU A 279 -31.17 29.57 17.10
C GLU A 279 -30.37 30.86 16.81
N THR A 280 -30.92 31.69 15.92
CA THR A 280 -30.55 33.11 15.89
C THR A 280 -31.04 33.74 17.19
N ASP A 281 -30.11 34.32 17.95
CA ASP A 281 -30.33 35.23 19.07
C ASP A 281 -31.58 36.11 18.88
N GLN A 282 -32.68 35.69 19.50
CA GLN A 282 -33.77 36.59 19.87
C GLN A 282 -34.13 36.31 21.32
N ALA A 283 -33.46 37.05 22.20
CA ALA A 283 -33.97 37.51 23.49
C ALA A 283 -34.98 36.56 24.17
N ASN A 284 -34.51 35.40 24.62
CA ASN A 284 -34.97 34.66 25.82
C ASN A 284 -34.26 33.30 25.86
N GLY A 285 -33.28 33.16 26.77
CA GLY A 285 -32.69 31.90 27.23
C GLY A 285 -32.53 30.76 26.21
N THR A 286 -31.46 30.77 25.43
CA THR A 286 -31.07 29.64 24.58
C THR A 286 -30.78 28.39 25.42
N LYS A 287 -31.40 27.27 25.06
CA LYS A 287 -31.20 25.95 25.67
C LYS A 287 -29.82 25.41 25.27
N GLU A 288 -28.90 25.26 26.22
CA GLU A 288 -27.65 24.55 25.96
C GLU A 288 -27.95 23.06 25.71
N ARG A 289 -27.86 22.60 24.46
CA ARG A 289 -27.83 21.16 24.15
C ARG A 289 -26.42 20.64 24.41
N TYR A 290 -26.28 19.82 25.45
CA TYR A 290 -25.06 19.06 25.66
C TYR A 290 -25.01 17.90 24.66
N THR A 291 -23.84 17.66 24.09
CA THR A 291 -23.63 16.57 23.15
C THR A 291 -22.58 15.60 23.68
N ASP A 292 -22.96 14.35 23.86
CA ASP A 292 -21.98 13.29 24.10
C ASP A 292 -21.52 12.73 22.75
N ILE A 293 -20.20 12.65 22.57
CA ILE A 293 -19.60 12.17 21.32
C ILE A 293 -19.01 10.79 21.60
N ARG A 294 -19.60 9.78 20.96
CA ARG A 294 -19.23 8.38 21.13
C ARG A 294 -18.62 7.82 19.86
N PHE A 295 -17.65 6.94 20.04
CA PHE A 295 -17.04 6.14 18.98
C PHE A 295 -17.21 4.66 19.30
N HIS A 296 -17.70 3.90 18.33
CA HIS A 296 -17.74 2.45 18.38
C HIS A 296 -16.67 1.85 17.47
N GLU A 297 -16.10 0.71 17.85
CA GLU A 297 -15.00 0.08 17.11
C GLU A 297 -15.33 -0.23 15.63
N HIS A 298 -16.59 -0.53 15.33
CA HIS A 298 -17.08 -0.77 13.97
C HIS A 298 -17.21 0.50 13.11
N ASN A 299 -16.81 1.65 13.65
CA ASN A 299 -16.92 2.92 12.95
C ASN A 299 -15.67 3.32 12.16
N LEU A 300 -14.56 2.57 12.23
CA LEU A 300 -13.45 2.76 11.30
C LEU A 300 -13.93 2.41 9.89
N ASP A 301 -13.80 3.36 8.97
CA ASP A 301 -14.37 3.23 7.62
C ASP A 301 -13.29 3.03 6.57
N GLN A 302 -12.24 3.86 6.61
CA GLN A 302 -11.17 3.83 5.63
C GLN A 302 -9.85 4.34 6.22
N MET A 303 -8.72 3.82 5.71
CA MET A 303 -7.41 4.40 5.93
C MET A 303 -6.76 4.70 4.57
N ILE A 304 -6.25 5.93 4.43
CA ILE A 304 -5.77 6.44 3.15
C ILE A 304 -4.37 7.02 3.34
N VAL A 305 -3.39 6.55 2.59
CA VAL A 305 -2.07 7.16 2.54
C VAL A 305 -2.16 8.47 1.74
N TYR A 306 -1.66 9.56 2.31
CA TYR A 306 -1.61 10.86 1.66
C TYR A 306 -0.16 11.25 1.36
N LYS A 307 0.12 11.52 0.09
CA LYS A 307 1.37 12.12 -0.38
C LYS A 307 1.11 13.48 -0.99
N ASN A 308 2.05 14.40 -0.84
CA ASN A 308 2.10 15.64 -1.59
C ASN A 308 3.54 15.93 -2.02
N ASP A 309 3.74 16.25 -3.29
CA ASP A 309 5.04 16.43 -3.93
C ASP A 309 5.94 15.18 -3.78
N ASP A 310 5.39 14.00 -4.04
CA ASP A 310 6.06 12.69 -3.87
C ASP A 310 6.55 12.38 -2.44
N LEU A 311 6.20 13.21 -1.44
CA LEU A 311 6.53 13.02 -0.04
C LEU A 311 5.32 12.50 0.74
N TYR A 312 5.52 11.47 1.56
CA TYR A 312 4.51 11.02 2.51
C TYR A 312 4.22 12.14 3.52
N LYS A 313 2.94 12.52 3.64
CA LYS A 313 2.46 13.55 4.56
C LYS A 313 1.66 12.99 5.73
N GLY A 314 1.32 11.71 5.71
CA GLY A 314 0.56 11.07 6.77
C GLY A 314 -0.46 10.09 6.21
N THR A 315 -1.22 9.51 7.13
CA THR A 315 -2.35 8.62 6.82
C THR A 315 -3.62 9.30 7.31
N ILE A 316 -4.63 9.34 6.46
CA ILE A 316 -5.95 9.84 6.81
C ILE A 316 -6.73 8.68 7.42
N ILE A 317 -7.21 8.87 8.63
CA ILE A 317 -8.14 7.94 9.29
C ILE A 317 -9.54 8.49 9.06
N GLN A 318 -10.35 7.78 8.27
CA GLN A 318 -11.76 8.08 8.08
C GLN A 318 -12.60 7.19 8.99
N TYR A 319 -13.46 7.82 9.78
CA TYR A 319 -14.27 7.11 10.75
C TYR A 319 -15.59 7.81 11.02
N LYS A 320 -16.55 7.06 11.57
CA LYS A 320 -17.86 7.56 11.98
C LYS A 320 -17.88 7.88 13.47
N ILE A 321 -18.49 8.99 13.84
CA ILE A 321 -18.81 9.31 15.23
C ILE A 321 -20.31 9.40 15.39
N ILE A 322 -20.80 9.00 16.56
CA ILE A 322 -22.20 9.17 16.96
C ILE A 322 -22.24 10.32 17.96
N ILE A 323 -23.12 11.27 17.73
CA ILE A 323 -23.31 12.43 18.57
C ILE A 323 -24.71 12.36 19.14
N ASP A 324 -24.82 12.16 20.45
CA ASP A 324 -26.09 12.11 21.15
C ASP A 324 -26.39 13.47 21.74
N THR A 325 -27.55 14.03 21.39
CA THR A 325 -27.96 15.35 21.88
C THR A 325 -28.93 15.22 23.04
N PHE A 326 -28.66 15.90 24.15
CA PHE A 326 -29.55 15.96 25.30
C PHE A 326 -30.14 17.36 25.44
N SER A 327 -31.45 17.45 25.71
CA SER A 327 -32.07 18.71 26.16
C SER A 327 -32.20 18.71 27.67
N SER A 328 -31.66 19.73 28.35
CA SER A 328 -31.98 19.97 29.76
C SER A 328 -33.40 20.53 29.87
N ALA A 329 -34.28 19.84 30.59
CA ALA A 329 -35.53 20.43 31.05
C ALA A 329 -35.26 21.33 32.27
N GLU A 330 -35.64 22.60 32.21
CA GLU A 330 -35.69 23.44 33.41
C GLU A 330 -36.83 22.96 34.30
N ASN A 331 -36.51 22.39 35.46
CA ASN A 331 -37.43 22.34 36.59
C ASN A 331 -37.48 23.74 37.22
N ASN A 332 -38.42 24.57 36.79
CA ASN A 332 -38.72 25.86 37.43
C ASN A 332 -39.75 25.73 38.58
N ASP A 333 -39.94 24.55 39.16
CA ASP A 333 -40.74 24.37 40.37
C ASP A 333 -39.90 23.79 41.51
N ILE A 334 -39.50 24.67 42.43
CA ILE A 334 -38.74 24.36 43.66
C ILE A 334 -39.58 23.53 44.69
N ASN A 335 -40.80 23.09 44.37
CA ASN A 335 -41.71 22.46 45.34
C ASN A 335 -42.30 21.11 44.93
N ASN A 336 -41.68 20.32 44.04
CA ASN A 336 -42.13 18.94 43.83
C ASN A 336 -40.98 17.93 43.90
N VAL A 337 -40.89 17.26 45.05
CA VAL A 337 -40.02 16.11 45.28
C VAL A 337 -40.68 14.90 44.63
N ASP A 338 -40.53 14.75 43.33
CA ASP A 338 -40.63 13.46 42.64
C ASP A 338 -39.52 13.41 41.59
N ASN A 339 -38.36 12.91 42.02
CA ASN A 339 -37.21 12.64 41.17
C ASN A 339 -37.55 11.53 40.18
N ASN A 340 -37.86 11.90 38.95
CA ASN A 340 -37.59 11.12 37.74
C ASN A 340 -37.34 12.09 36.60
N ASN A 341 -36.12 12.63 36.52
CA ASN A 341 -35.65 13.35 35.33
C ASN A 341 -35.57 12.36 34.18
N ILE A 342 -36.66 12.25 33.42
CA ILE A 342 -36.66 11.55 32.13
C ILE A 342 -35.88 12.45 31.17
N VAL A 343 -34.59 12.18 31.02
CA VAL A 343 -33.80 12.71 29.91
C VAL A 343 -34.37 12.08 28.64
N GLN A 344 -35.08 12.87 27.85
CA GLN A 344 -35.61 12.42 26.56
C GLN A 344 -34.45 12.42 25.55
N GLU A 345 -33.94 11.22 25.19
CA GLU A 345 -32.95 11.02 24.11
C GLU A 345 -33.60 11.30 22.77
N ASP A 346 -33.49 12.53 22.25
CA ASP A 346 -34.30 12.94 21.09
C ASP A 346 -33.59 12.91 19.72
N GLU A 347 -32.29 12.62 19.60
CA GLU A 347 -31.66 12.30 18.29
C GLU A 347 -30.18 11.91 18.42
N SER A 348 -29.78 10.80 17.77
CA SER A 348 -28.37 10.46 17.52
C SER A 348 -27.98 10.85 16.10
N VAL A 349 -26.95 11.67 15.96
CA VAL A 349 -26.44 12.12 14.65
C VAL A 349 -25.15 11.38 14.33
N VAL A 350 -25.08 10.74 13.16
CA VAL A 350 -23.85 10.09 12.68
C VAL A 350 -23.10 11.04 11.76
N LEU A 351 -21.84 11.34 12.09
CA LEU A 351 -20.96 12.14 11.25
C LEU A 351 -19.77 11.33 10.77
N GLN A 352 -19.39 11.56 9.52
CA GLN A 352 -18.13 11.06 8.97
C GLN A 352 -17.04 12.12 9.13
N VAL A 353 -15.93 11.69 9.72
CA VAL A 353 -14.81 12.54 10.10
C VAL A 353 -13.55 11.95 9.48
N GLN A 354 -12.66 12.82 9.01
CA GLN A 354 -11.32 12.46 8.62
C GLN A 354 -10.32 13.17 9.51
N THR A 355 -9.27 12.47 9.90
CA THR A 355 -8.14 13.06 10.63
C THR A 355 -6.84 12.63 10.01
N LEU A 356 -5.95 13.58 9.73
CA LEU A 356 -4.60 13.29 9.28
C LEU A 356 -3.73 12.89 10.47
N VAL A 357 -3.07 11.74 10.39
CA VAL A 357 -2.11 11.28 11.41
C VAL A 357 -0.75 11.04 10.79
N GLN A 358 0.30 11.22 11.58
CA GLN A 358 1.67 10.96 11.16
C GLN A 358 2.38 10.07 12.18
N PRO A 359 3.05 8.99 11.75
CA PRO A 359 3.90 8.20 12.63
C PRO A 359 5.12 9.04 13.06
N LYS A 360 5.51 8.90 14.33
CA LYS A 360 6.72 9.53 14.89
C LYS A 360 7.90 8.59 14.66
N GLN A 361 8.91 9.07 13.94
CA GLN A 361 10.19 8.37 13.85
C GLN A 361 11.07 8.78 15.03
N ILE A 362 11.54 7.78 15.80
CA ILE A 362 12.36 8.01 17.00
C ILE A 362 13.77 7.53 16.70
N LEU A 363 14.64 8.46 16.30
CA LEU A 363 16.08 8.21 16.11
C LEU A 363 16.88 9.07 17.08
N ARG A 364 17.80 8.46 17.82
CA ARG A 364 18.69 9.14 18.78
C ARG A 364 20.13 8.84 18.42
N VAL A 365 20.87 9.87 18.03
CA VAL A 365 22.32 9.80 17.85
C VAL A 365 22.98 9.98 19.22
N LEU A 366 23.59 8.91 19.73
CA LEU A 366 24.25 8.88 21.04
C LEU A 366 25.71 9.36 20.97
N LYS A 367 26.35 9.16 19.82
CA LYS A 367 27.70 9.65 19.53
C LYS A 367 27.73 10.23 18.14
N SER A 368 28.22 11.47 18.03
CA SER A 368 28.45 12.14 16.76
C SER A 368 29.95 12.15 16.45
N ASP A 369 30.33 11.43 15.42
CA ASP A 369 31.68 11.27 14.88
C ASP A 369 31.62 11.06 13.36
N GLU A 370 32.77 10.88 12.71
CA GLU A 370 32.84 10.68 11.26
C GLU A 370 32.04 9.46 10.78
N PHE A 371 31.93 8.41 11.60
CA PHE A 371 31.17 7.20 11.25
C PHE A 371 29.66 7.43 11.31
N SER A 372 29.15 7.97 12.41
CA SER A 372 27.71 8.21 12.61
C SER A 372 27.10 9.19 11.61
N VAL A 373 27.86 10.18 11.11
CA VAL A 373 27.39 11.15 10.10
C VAL A 373 27.21 10.51 8.71
N LYS A 374 27.81 9.33 8.49
CA LYS A 374 27.64 8.55 7.26
C LYS A 374 26.29 7.86 7.21
N LEU A 375 25.70 7.49 8.35
CA LEU A 375 24.33 6.97 8.40
C LEU A 375 23.34 8.11 8.09
N LYS A 376 22.68 8.01 6.94
CA LYS A 376 21.69 8.99 6.46
C LYS A 376 20.27 8.64 6.88
N HIS A 377 19.95 7.36 6.89
CA HIS A 377 18.61 6.87 7.23
C HIS A 377 18.68 5.56 8.00
N LEU A 378 17.80 5.39 8.98
CA LEU A 378 17.65 4.14 9.73
C LEU A 378 16.21 3.99 10.18
N GLU A 379 15.50 3.02 9.63
CA GLU A 379 14.09 2.78 9.94
C GLU A 379 13.78 1.29 10.08
N VAL A 380 12.72 0.98 10.82
CA VAL A 380 12.15 -0.36 10.90
C VAL A 380 10.82 -0.36 10.20
N SER A 381 10.61 -1.35 9.34
CA SER A 381 9.45 -1.49 8.50
C SER A 381 8.96 -2.94 8.48
N SER A 382 7.67 -3.16 8.27
CA SER A 382 7.13 -4.49 7.98
C SER A 382 7.31 -4.93 6.51
N SER A 383 7.61 -3.99 5.60
CA SER A 383 7.64 -4.26 4.17
C SER A 383 8.65 -3.37 3.45
N TYR A 384 9.68 -4.01 2.89
CA TYR A 384 10.70 -3.34 2.08
C TYR A 384 10.62 -3.80 0.62
N ASP A 385 10.43 -2.85 -0.28
CA ASP A 385 10.51 -3.07 -1.72
C ASP A 385 11.95 -2.90 -2.18
N GLN A 386 12.66 -4.02 -2.36
CA GLN A 386 14.04 -4.01 -2.82
C GLN A 386 14.19 -3.47 -4.26
N LYS A 387 13.14 -3.59 -5.09
CA LYS A 387 13.16 -3.12 -6.48
C LYS A 387 13.12 -1.60 -6.53
N GLU A 388 12.25 -0.99 -5.72
CA GLU A 388 12.10 0.47 -5.63
C GLU A 388 12.93 1.13 -4.52
N GLN A 389 13.67 0.32 -3.75
CA GLN A 389 14.56 0.71 -2.66
C GLN A 389 13.87 1.62 -1.63
N MET A 390 12.67 1.22 -1.20
CA MET A 390 11.89 1.99 -0.23
C MET A 390 11.01 1.10 0.63
N SER A 391 10.65 1.59 1.82
CA SER A 391 9.58 0.98 2.60
C SER A 391 8.23 1.14 1.90
N ARG A 392 7.40 0.08 1.95
CA ARG A 392 5.98 0.12 1.58
C ARG A 392 5.07 0.20 2.82
N ASP A 393 5.65 0.21 4.03
CA ASP A 393 4.95 0.37 5.31
C ASP A 393 4.91 1.85 5.71
N PHE A 394 4.16 2.65 4.95
CA PHE A 394 4.06 4.10 5.19
C PHE A 394 3.44 4.43 6.56
N THR A 395 2.55 3.56 7.06
CA THR A 395 1.86 3.72 8.34
C THR A 395 2.72 3.34 9.54
N HIS A 396 3.87 2.68 9.33
CA HIS A 396 4.69 2.08 10.38
C HIS A 396 3.86 1.19 11.32
N THR A 397 2.96 0.40 10.75
CA THR A 397 2.04 -0.48 11.48
C THR A 397 2.59 -1.89 11.54
N MET A 398 2.94 -2.33 12.75
CA MET A 398 3.39 -3.69 13.01
C MET A 398 2.63 -4.31 14.17
N GLY A 399 2.30 -5.58 14.03
CA GLY A 399 1.70 -6.43 15.05
C GLY A 399 2.61 -7.61 15.43
N PRO A 400 2.15 -8.50 16.32
CA PRO A 400 2.93 -9.63 16.82
C PRO A 400 3.35 -10.62 15.73
N TYR A 401 2.64 -10.65 14.60
CA TYR A 401 2.93 -11.55 13.47
C TYR A 401 3.62 -10.86 12.29
N SER A 402 3.94 -9.57 12.41
CA SER A 402 4.71 -8.87 11.40
C SER A 402 6.16 -9.40 11.35
N GLU A 403 6.83 -9.20 10.21
CA GLU A 403 8.25 -9.50 10.03
C GLU A 403 9.07 -8.19 9.98
N PRO A 404 9.65 -7.72 11.10
CA PRO A 404 10.41 -6.47 11.09
C PRO A 404 11.65 -6.56 10.19
N ILE A 405 11.84 -5.53 9.38
CA ILE A 405 12.96 -5.31 8.47
C ILE A 405 13.62 -3.99 8.85
N LEU A 406 14.90 -4.02 9.13
CA LEU A 406 15.71 -2.83 9.34
C LEU A 406 16.20 -2.32 7.98
N ILE A 407 15.91 -1.08 7.64
CA ILE A 407 16.40 -0.41 6.44
C ILE A 407 17.43 0.63 6.87
N HIS A 408 18.56 0.66 6.19
CA HIS A 408 19.64 1.60 6.51
C HIS A 408 20.27 2.18 5.24
N GLU A 409 20.42 3.49 5.24
CA GLU A 409 21.08 4.24 4.17
C GLU A 409 22.36 4.89 4.68
N TRP A 410 23.44 4.73 3.93
CA TRP A 410 24.78 5.21 4.23
C TRP A 410 25.31 6.05 3.07
N ALA A 411 26.09 7.07 3.39
CA ALA A 411 26.90 7.78 2.40
C ALA A 411 27.91 6.83 1.75
N THR A 412 28.20 7.03 0.46
CA THR A 412 29.25 6.28 -0.22
C THR A 412 30.62 6.58 0.40
N ASP A 413 31.43 5.54 0.54
CA ASP A 413 32.75 5.60 1.14
C ASP A 413 33.69 4.59 0.47
N ASN A 414 34.99 4.73 0.66
CA ASN A 414 35.98 3.76 0.21
C ASN A 414 36.26 2.67 1.25
N VAL A 415 35.66 2.78 2.45
CA VAL A 415 35.88 1.89 3.59
C VAL A 415 34.62 1.10 3.89
N SER A 416 34.77 -0.21 4.08
CA SER A 416 33.69 -1.08 4.55
C SER A 416 33.64 -1.12 6.08
N TYR A 417 32.43 -1.09 6.64
CA TYR A 417 32.21 -1.16 8.09
C TYR A 417 31.50 -2.45 8.48
N ASN A 418 32.02 -3.17 9.48
CA ASN A 418 31.32 -4.31 10.07
C ASN A 418 30.56 -3.84 11.31
N VAL A 419 29.25 -3.69 11.20
CA VAL A 419 28.38 -3.15 12.24
C VAL A 419 27.48 -4.22 12.82
N SER A 420 27.02 -4.03 14.05
CA SER A 420 26.05 -4.92 14.69
C SER A 420 24.81 -4.16 15.14
N TYR A 421 23.64 -4.64 14.75
CA TYR A 421 22.35 -4.17 15.22
C TYR A 421 21.82 -5.10 16.32
N LEU A 422 21.57 -4.53 17.49
CA LEU A 422 21.01 -5.25 18.64
C LEU A 422 19.50 -5.02 18.70
N TRP A 423 18.71 -6.08 18.59
CA TRP A 423 17.26 -6.06 18.72
C TRP A 423 16.89 -6.33 20.18
N ILE A 424 16.36 -5.32 20.85
CA ILE A 424 16.07 -5.35 22.28
C ILE A 424 14.56 -5.24 22.46
N ASP A 425 14.00 -6.19 23.21
CA ASP A 425 12.56 -6.28 23.42
C ASP A 425 12.03 -5.29 24.48
N PRO A 426 10.70 -5.15 24.64
CA PRO A 426 10.09 -4.25 25.62
C PRO A 426 10.45 -4.57 27.08
N THR A 427 10.97 -5.77 27.36
CA THR A 427 11.43 -6.19 28.70
C THR A 427 12.91 -5.97 28.93
N ASN A 428 13.57 -5.23 28.01
CA ASN A 428 15.00 -4.93 28.03
C ASN A 428 15.88 -6.19 27.90
N VAL A 429 15.40 -7.20 27.18
CA VAL A 429 16.17 -8.41 26.83
C VAL A 429 16.66 -8.32 25.40
N LEU A 430 17.89 -8.77 25.19
CA LEU A 430 18.42 -8.94 23.84
C LEU A 430 17.73 -10.13 23.15
N ALA A 431 16.97 -9.85 22.09
CA ALA A 431 16.23 -10.86 21.34
C ALA A 431 17.01 -11.40 20.14
N ALA A 432 17.75 -10.52 19.45
CA ALA A 432 18.57 -10.89 18.31
C ALA A 432 19.76 -9.94 18.12
N VAL A 433 20.79 -10.43 17.45
CA VAL A 433 21.94 -9.63 16.99
C VAL A 433 22.14 -9.89 15.52
N THR A 434 22.15 -8.82 14.73
CA THR A 434 22.44 -8.90 13.30
C THR A 434 23.75 -8.19 13.02
N SER A 435 24.75 -8.91 12.49
CA SER A 435 25.99 -8.30 12.00
C SER A 435 25.92 -8.10 10.49
N VAL A 436 26.31 -6.92 10.02
CA VAL A 436 26.23 -6.51 8.61
C VAL A 436 27.56 -5.88 8.21
N MET A 437 28.04 -6.27 7.03
CA MET A 437 29.15 -5.58 6.37
C MET A 437 28.57 -4.52 5.44
N ILE A 438 28.77 -3.25 5.76
CA ILE A 438 28.39 -2.13 4.92
C ILE A 438 29.48 -1.98 3.85
N ASP A 439 29.11 -2.19 2.59
CA ASP A 439 29.98 -1.93 1.43
C ASP A 439 29.94 -0.43 1.12
N GLY A 440 31.11 0.15 0.87
CA GLY A 440 31.27 1.57 0.56
C GLY A 440 30.59 2.01 -0.74
N ASN A 441 30.28 1.06 -1.64
CA ASN A 441 29.54 1.32 -2.88
C ASN A 441 28.01 1.19 -2.75
N THR A 442 27.51 0.62 -1.66
CA THR A 442 26.07 0.44 -1.46
C THR A 442 25.51 1.56 -0.60
N THR A 443 24.59 2.35 -1.17
CA THR A 443 23.97 3.47 -0.46
C THR A 443 22.83 3.03 0.45
N ILE A 444 21.95 2.14 -0.02
CA ILE A 444 20.80 1.66 0.75
C ILE A 444 20.75 0.14 0.77
N ASP A 445 20.55 -0.42 1.96
CA ASP A 445 20.37 -1.85 2.16
C ASP A 445 19.40 -2.13 3.31
N HIS A 446 19.10 -3.40 3.53
CA HIS A 446 18.10 -3.87 4.46
C HIS A 446 18.48 -5.19 5.11
N VAL A 447 17.94 -5.43 6.29
CA VAL A 447 18.12 -6.67 7.04
C VAL A 447 16.79 -7.14 7.59
N ARG A 448 16.40 -8.37 7.22
CA ARG A 448 15.29 -9.06 7.89
C ARG A 448 15.69 -9.48 9.31
N SER A 449 14.82 -9.21 10.27
CA SER A 449 15.03 -9.69 11.63
C SER A 449 14.95 -11.22 11.70
N THR A 450 15.60 -11.81 12.71
CA THR A 450 15.49 -13.24 13.02
C THR A 450 14.54 -13.49 14.20
N LEU A 451 13.65 -12.53 14.47
CA LEU A 451 12.71 -12.61 15.58
C LEU A 451 11.67 -13.68 15.29
N LYS A 452 11.31 -14.46 16.32
CA LYS A 452 10.23 -15.44 16.22
C LYS A 452 8.89 -14.77 16.53
N THR A 453 7.87 -15.13 15.76
CA THR A 453 6.49 -14.74 16.00
C THR A 453 5.82 -15.73 16.98
N PRO A 454 4.91 -15.27 17.86
CA PRO A 454 4.52 -13.87 18.03
C PRO A 454 5.61 -13.04 18.70
N ILE A 455 5.80 -11.82 18.21
CA ILE A 455 6.71 -10.82 18.75
C ILE A 455 6.02 -10.14 19.93
N LEU A 456 6.74 -9.97 21.05
CA LEU A 456 6.17 -9.39 22.27
C LEU A 456 5.67 -7.96 22.00
N PRO A 457 4.40 -7.61 22.26
CA PRO A 457 3.90 -6.27 22.05
C PRO A 457 4.57 -5.23 22.96
N GLY A 458 4.81 -4.05 22.40
CA GLY A 458 5.41 -2.92 23.10
C GLY A 458 6.45 -2.19 22.26
N GLU A 459 7.20 -1.32 22.94
CA GLU A 459 8.27 -0.52 22.34
C GLU A 459 9.56 -1.34 22.29
N TRP A 460 9.96 -1.69 21.07
CA TRP A 460 11.22 -2.34 20.77
C TRP A 460 12.30 -1.32 20.48
N LYS A 461 13.55 -1.69 20.75
CA LYS A 461 14.72 -0.85 20.48
C LYS A 461 15.71 -1.56 19.58
N ILE A 462 16.36 -0.77 18.74
CA ILE A 462 17.51 -1.17 17.95
C ILE A 462 18.68 -0.28 18.31
N LYS A 463 19.81 -0.90 18.69
CA LYS A 463 21.07 -0.20 18.92
C LYS A 463 22.08 -0.57 17.83
N LEU A 464 22.62 0.43 17.15
CA LEU A 464 23.75 0.29 16.25
C LEU A 464 25.06 0.33 17.04
N VAL A 465 25.80 -0.77 17.00
CA VAL A 465 27.09 -0.94 17.67
C VAL A 465 28.20 -1.12 16.65
N TRP A 466 29.27 -0.35 16.81
CA TRP A 466 30.51 -0.47 16.04
C TRP A 466 31.70 -0.23 16.98
N ASN A 467 32.80 -0.98 16.80
CA ASN A 467 34.00 -0.86 17.64
C ASN A 467 33.73 -0.85 19.17
N SER A 468 32.80 -1.70 19.63
CA SER A 468 32.35 -1.77 21.03
C SER A 468 31.71 -0.49 21.59
N GLN A 469 31.15 0.36 20.73
CA GLN A 469 30.46 1.59 21.11
C GLN A 469 29.08 1.67 20.45
N VAL A 470 28.10 2.22 21.16
CA VAL A 470 26.77 2.47 20.61
C VAL A 470 26.74 3.86 19.99
N PHE A 471 26.33 3.95 18.73
CA PHE A 471 26.29 5.21 17.98
C PHE A 471 24.88 5.76 17.86
N VAL A 472 23.93 4.88 17.57
CA VAL A 472 22.55 5.25 17.26
C VAL A 472 21.60 4.29 17.97
N GLU A 473 20.55 4.84 18.55
CA GLU A 473 19.40 4.10 19.05
C GLU A 473 18.16 4.52 18.24
N THR A 474 17.43 3.55 17.71
CA THR A 474 16.08 3.78 17.16
C THR A 474 15.09 2.87 17.86
N SER A 475 13.81 3.22 17.82
CA SER A 475 12.74 2.42 18.40
C SER A 475 11.65 2.17 17.37
N PHE A 476 10.90 1.08 17.55
CA PHE A 476 9.67 0.82 16.81
C PHE A 476 8.59 0.19 17.70
N LEU A 477 7.33 0.29 17.30
CA LEU A 477 6.19 -0.25 18.02
C LEU A 477 5.75 -1.59 17.42
N ILE A 478 5.62 -2.61 18.27
CA ILE A 478 4.76 -3.77 17.98
C ILE A 478 3.46 -3.53 18.73
N SER A 479 2.39 -3.20 18.01
CA SER A 479 1.08 -2.97 18.61
C SER A 479 0.49 -4.31 19.08
N PRO A 480 -0.14 -4.37 20.27
CA PRO A 480 -1.05 -5.47 20.57
C PRO A 480 -2.16 -5.46 19.54
N LEU A 481 -2.67 -6.63 19.19
CA LEU A 481 -3.86 -6.76 18.34
C LEU A 481 -5.12 -6.69 19.19
N GLU A 482 -6.14 -6.01 18.68
CA GLU A 482 -7.51 -6.07 19.20
C GLU A 482 -8.32 -7.13 18.44
N PHE A 483 -7.99 -7.31 17.17
CA PHE A 483 -8.66 -8.22 16.24
C PHE A 483 -7.72 -9.32 15.75
N LEU A 484 -8.30 -10.47 15.41
CA LEU A 484 -7.65 -11.54 14.67
C LEU A 484 -8.61 -12.04 13.60
N ASN A 485 -8.23 -11.93 12.32
CA ASN A 485 -9.09 -12.14 11.16
C ASN A 485 -10.38 -11.30 11.23
N LYS A 486 -10.26 -10.00 11.54
CA LYS A 486 -11.39 -9.06 11.78
C LYS A 486 -12.31 -9.41 12.97
N MET A 487 -12.02 -10.45 13.76
CA MET A 487 -12.83 -10.81 14.93
C MET A 487 -12.15 -10.35 16.22
N PRO A 488 -12.89 -9.79 17.20
CA PRO A 488 -12.31 -9.43 18.49
C PRO A 488 -11.60 -10.61 19.16
N LEU A 489 -10.42 -10.36 19.75
CA LEU A 489 -9.67 -11.40 20.44
C LEU A 489 -10.43 -11.96 21.64
N THR A 490 -10.47 -13.29 21.74
CA THR A 490 -11.02 -13.98 22.90
C THR A 490 -10.00 -14.06 24.05
N SER A 491 -10.50 -14.23 25.28
CA SER A 491 -9.65 -14.41 26.46
C SER A 491 -8.69 -15.61 26.38
N GLN A 492 -9.00 -16.61 25.55
CA GLN A 492 -8.12 -17.76 25.32
C GLN A 492 -6.99 -17.44 24.33
N GLN A 493 -7.23 -16.53 23.39
CA GLN A 493 -6.26 -16.16 22.35
C GLN A 493 -5.26 -15.10 22.82
N VAL A 494 -5.66 -14.13 23.65
CA VAL A 494 -4.80 -12.99 24.03
C VAL A 494 -3.44 -13.41 24.58
N GLY A 495 -3.41 -14.43 25.44
CA GLY A 495 -2.16 -14.92 26.03
C GLY A 495 -1.19 -15.51 24.99
N PHE A 496 -1.72 -16.14 23.93
CA PHE A 496 -0.92 -16.65 22.82
C PHE A 496 -0.45 -15.52 21.90
N VAL A 497 -1.35 -14.61 21.53
CA VAL A 497 -1.06 -13.52 20.57
C VAL A 497 -0.10 -12.48 21.17
N HIS A 498 -0.26 -12.14 22.46
CA HIS A 498 0.50 -11.08 23.12
C HIS A 498 1.60 -11.62 24.06
N GLY A 499 1.77 -12.93 24.19
CA GLY A 499 2.73 -13.55 25.11
C GLY A 499 4.21 -13.44 24.67
N GLY A 500 4.46 -13.16 23.39
CA GLY A 500 5.81 -13.14 22.83
C GLY A 500 6.43 -14.53 22.68
N SER A 501 7.70 -14.56 22.24
CA SER A 501 8.45 -15.80 21.97
C SER A 501 9.64 -16.03 22.92
N TYR A 502 9.66 -15.35 24.07
CA TYR A 502 10.70 -15.51 25.09
C TYR A 502 10.59 -16.89 25.80
N PRO A 503 11.70 -17.58 26.14
CA PRO A 503 13.11 -17.15 26.04
C PRO A 503 13.69 -17.21 24.62
N TYR A 504 14.50 -16.21 24.27
CA TYR A 504 15.17 -16.16 22.98
C TYR A 504 16.42 -17.06 22.96
N SER A 505 16.60 -17.82 21.87
CA SER A 505 17.80 -18.63 21.67
C SER A 505 18.89 -17.77 21.01
N LEU A 506 19.73 -17.15 21.83
CA LEU A 506 20.95 -16.49 21.36
C LEU A 506 22.10 -17.51 21.33
N LYS A 507 22.88 -17.51 20.24
CA LYS A 507 24.16 -18.25 20.21
C LYS A 507 25.08 -17.73 21.33
N SER A 508 26.06 -18.52 21.74
CA SER A 508 26.97 -18.32 22.89
C SER A 508 27.60 -16.92 23.05
N ALA A 509 27.59 -16.08 22.01
CA ALA A 509 28.01 -14.66 22.06
C ALA A 509 27.01 -13.72 22.77
N GLY A 510 25.83 -14.19 23.23
CA GLY A 510 24.80 -13.35 23.83
C GLY A 510 25.23 -12.56 25.08
N SER A 511 26.10 -13.14 25.94
CA SER A 511 26.56 -12.51 27.19
C SER A 511 27.45 -11.28 26.97
N PHE A 512 28.15 -11.19 25.83
CA PHE A 512 28.98 -10.03 25.50
C PHE A 512 28.14 -8.78 25.21
N TRP A 513 26.93 -8.96 24.67
CA TRP A 513 26.07 -7.87 24.22
C TRP A 513 25.18 -7.31 25.33
N THR A 514 24.99 -8.04 26.44
CA THR A 514 24.12 -7.62 27.55
C THR A 514 24.58 -6.32 28.22
N ARG A 515 25.88 -5.99 28.13
CA ARG A 515 26.43 -4.71 28.62
C ARG A 515 25.89 -3.47 27.91
N TYR A 516 25.26 -3.62 26.75
CA TYR A 516 24.63 -2.52 26.02
C TYR A 516 23.14 -2.36 26.34
N LEU A 517 22.58 -3.18 27.23
CA LEU A 517 21.20 -3.05 27.71
C LEU A 517 21.08 -1.87 28.68
N ASP A 518 19.85 -1.40 28.89
CA ASP A 518 19.59 -0.25 29.77
C ASP A 518 19.65 -0.68 31.24
N SER A 519 20.70 -0.29 31.97
CA SER A 519 20.88 -0.67 33.37
C SER A 519 19.78 -0.12 34.30
N ASN A 520 19.09 0.94 33.90
CA ASN A 520 18.04 1.57 34.70
C ASN A 520 16.67 0.89 34.54
N LYS A 521 16.59 -0.14 33.70
CA LYS A 521 15.34 -0.86 33.39
C LYS A 521 15.46 -2.34 33.76
N PRO A 522 15.17 -2.70 35.03
CA PRO A 522 15.34 -4.07 35.50
C PRO A 522 14.33 -5.00 34.84
N HIS A 523 14.85 -6.05 34.19
CA HIS A 523 14.09 -7.03 33.41
C HIS A 523 12.91 -7.64 34.19
N GLU A 524 13.13 -8.10 35.42
CA GLU A 524 12.09 -8.76 36.24
C GLU A 524 10.82 -7.90 36.40
N SER A 525 10.98 -6.58 36.54
CA SER A 525 9.85 -5.66 36.69
C SER A 525 9.06 -5.50 35.39
N LEU A 526 9.77 -5.46 34.25
CA LEU A 526 9.18 -5.29 32.93
C LEU A 526 8.55 -6.59 32.45
N GLU A 527 9.15 -7.74 32.76
CA GLU A 527 8.62 -9.07 32.47
C GLU A 527 7.28 -9.29 33.18
N ARG A 528 7.20 -8.98 34.49
CA ARG A 528 5.93 -9.05 35.24
C ARG A 528 4.85 -8.16 34.60
N LYS A 529 5.21 -6.94 34.21
CA LYS A 529 4.29 -6.01 33.53
C LYS A 529 3.83 -6.56 32.17
N ALA A 530 4.75 -7.13 31.38
CA ALA A 530 4.43 -7.73 30.09
C ALA A 530 3.49 -8.94 30.24
N ALA A 531 3.74 -9.81 31.23
CA ALA A 531 2.90 -10.97 31.53
C ALA A 531 1.48 -10.61 32.00
N LEU A 532 1.32 -9.47 32.69
CA LEU A 532 0.01 -8.92 33.03
C LEU A 532 -0.70 -8.33 31.80
N ASN A 533 0.05 -7.60 30.97
CA ASN A 533 -0.49 -6.98 29.76
C ASN A 533 -0.96 -8.02 28.73
N SER A 534 -0.26 -9.15 28.58
CA SER A 534 -0.63 -10.20 27.62
C SER A 534 -1.94 -10.92 27.93
N ARG A 535 -2.54 -10.65 29.09
CA ARG A 535 -3.82 -11.23 29.52
C ARG A 535 -4.98 -10.23 29.45
N ARG A 536 -4.71 -8.98 29.05
CA ARG A 536 -5.74 -7.94 28.94
C ARG A 536 -6.72 -8.29 27.82
N THR A 537 -8.00 -8.04 28.05
CA THR A 537 -9.09 -8.24 27.09
C THR A 537 -10.03 -7.04 27.09
N GLY A 538 -10.89 -6.93 26.07
CA GLY A 538 -11.92 -5.90 25.97
C GLY A 538 -11.36 -4.50 26.21
N PHE A 539 -12.02 -3.73 27.07
CA PHE A 539 -11.67 -2.34 27.34
C PHE A 539 -10.25 -2.16 27.92
N ASP A 540 -9.77 -3.08 28.77
CA ASP A 540 -8.42 -3.00 29.34
C ASP A 540 -7.32 -3.18 28.28
N LEU A 541 -7.61 -4.01 27.27
CA LEU A 541 -6.75 -4.18 26.10
C LEU A 541 -6.78 -2.92 25.22
N GLN A 542 -7.96 -2.36 24.95
CA GLN A 542 -8.11 -1.10 24.21
C GLN A 542 -7.32 0.03 24.87
N GLN A 543 -7.40 0.20 26.19
CA GLN A 543 -6.63 1.21 26.91
C GLN A 543 -5.12 0.97 26.78
N TRP A 544 -4.67 -0.28 26.84
CA TRP A 544 -3.26 -0.60 26.64
C TRP A 544 -2.79 -0.23 25.23
N ILE A 545 -3.54 -0.64 24.20
CA ILE A 545 -3.27 -0.29 22.81
C ILE A 545 -3.23 1.24 22.66
N ASP A 546 -4.26 1.95 23.10
CA ASP A 546 -4.37 3.40 22.96
C ASP A 546 -3.22 4.14 23.67
N SER A 547 -2.76 3.64 24.82
CA SER A 547 -1.60 4.18 25.56
C SER A 547 -0.26 3.98 24.84
N LEU A 548 -0.15 2.93 24.03
CA LEU A 548 1.01 2.72 23.18
C LEU A 548 0.90 3.62 21.95
N VAL A 549 -0.18 3.49 21.18
CA VAL A 549 -0.41 4.20 19.91
C VAL A 549 -0.27 5.71 20.06
N SER A 550 -0.86 6.32 21.09
CA SER A 550 -0.77 7.77 21.32
C SER A 550 0.67 8.32 21.45
N ARG A 551 1.63 7.50 21.90
CA ARG A 551 3.03 7.90 22.00
C ARG A 551 3.74 7.88 20.65
N TRP A 552 3.24 7.11 19.69
CA TRP A 552 3.87 6.80 18.41
C TRP A 552 3.31 7.57 17.23
N PHE A 553 2.19 8.27 17.41
CA PHE A 553 1.58 9.07 16.37
C PHE A 553 1.42 10.52 16.81
N THR A 554 1.56 11.41 15.84
CA THR A 554 1.12 12.81 15.94
C THR A 554 -0.25 12.88 15.28
N ILE A 555 -1.23 13.35 16.05
CA ILE A 555 -2.57 13.61 15.54
C ILE A 555 -2.56 15.03 14.97
N GLY A 556 -2.86 15.15 13.68
CA GLY A 556 -2.93 16.40 12.96
C GLY A 556 -4.35 16.97 12.94
N GLU A 557 -4.67 17.63 11.84
CA GLU A 557 -5.96 18.30 11.63
C GLU A 557 -7.09 17.30 11.40
N THR A 558 -8.31 17.74 11.75
CA THR A 558 -9.55 16.97 11.62
C THR A 558 -10.56 17.77 10.81
N CYS A 559 -11.25 17.13 9.88
CA CYS A 559 -12.31 17.71 9.07
C CYS A 559 -13.57 16.82 9.06
N VAL A 560 -14.71 17.40 8.69
CA VAL A 560 -16.00 16.69 8.57
C VAL A 560 -16.43 16.62 7.11
N LEU A 561 -16.83 15.43 6.64
CA LEU A 561 -17.24 15.19 5.26
C LEU A 561 -18.64 15.74 4.95
N ASN A 562 -19.59 15.53 5.86
CA ASN A 562 -20.99 15.91 5.67
C ASN A 562 -21.37 17.13 6.54
N SER A 563 -20.85 18.31 6.18
CA SER A 563 -20.99 19.54 6.96
C SER A 563 -22.12 20.48 6.48
N ALA A 564 -22.95 20.08 5.51
CA ALA A 564 -23.86 21.01 4.82
C ALA A 564 -24.88 21.69 5.75
N ASN A 565 -25.30 21.02 6.83
CA ASN A 565 -26.28 21.54 7.80
C ASN A 565 -25.83 21.41 9.27
N ILE A 566 -24.58 21.02 9.52
CA ILE A 566 -24.10 20.65 10.83
C ILE A 566 -22.72 21.25 11.05
N ALA A 567 -22.57 22.08 12.10
CA ALA A 567 -21.28 22.63 12.51
C ALA A 567 -20.87 22.06 13.87
N LEU A 568 -19.68 21.46 13.93
CA LEU A 568 -19.04 21.02 15.17
C LEU A 568 -18.08 22.12 15.64
N ARG A 569 -18.33 22.68 16.83
CA ARG A 569 -17.47 23.69 17.45
C ARG A 569 -16.72 23.10 18.62
N CYS A 570 -15.40 23.26 18.63
CA CYS A 570 -14.47 22.62 19.55
C CYS A 570 -13.70 23.65 20.39
N GLY A 571 -13.16 23.17 21.52
CA GLY A 571 -12.31 23.94 22.43
C GLY A 571 -13.09 24.56 23.59
N THR A 572 -12.36 25.08 24.58
CA THR A 572 -12.96 25.58 25.84
C THR A 572 -13.87 26.81 25.67
N SER A 573 -13.71 27.56 24.57
CA SER A 573 -14.56 28.71 24.21
C SER A 573 -15.49 28.42 23.03
N TRP A 574 -15.50 27.18 22.51
CA TRP A 574 -16.27 26.76 21.33
C TRP A 574 -16.12 27.69 20.12
N THR A 575 -14.94 28.30 19.95
CA THR A 575 -14.65 29.25 18.89
C THR A 575 -14.10 28.58 17.62
N HIS A 576 -13.59 27.35 17.73
CA HIS A 576 -13.00 26.63 16.61
C HIS A 576 -14.01 25.69 15.96
N SER A 577 -14.53 26.04 14.79
CA SER A 577 -15.32 25.10 13.98
C SER A 577 -14.40 24.10 13.31
N LEU A 578 -14.75 22.81 13.32
CA LEU A 578 -14.11 21.85 12.42
C LEU A 578 -14.37 22.25 10.97
N GLU A 579 -13.33 22.16 10.14
CA GLU A 579 -13.40 22.50 8.74
C GLU A 579 -14.13 21.42 7.93
N SER A 580 -14.65 21.82 6.76
CA SER A 580 -15.22 20.87 5.80
C SER A 580 -14.09 20.18 5.04
N CYS A 581 -14.15 18.86 4.94
CA CYS A 581 -13.14 18.06 4.26
C CYS A 581 -12.93 18.46 2.79
N VAL A 582 -13.99 18.87 2.10
CA VAL A 582 -13.91 19.33 0.69
C VAL A 582 -13.06 20.60 0.53
N ARG A 583 -12.90 21.39 1.59
CA ARG A 583 -12.06 22.61 1.57
C ARG A 583 -10.65 22.38 2.13
N THR A 584 -10.34 21.16 2.53
CA THR A 584 -9.14 20.81 3.28
C THR A 584 -8.14 20.10 2.37
N PRO A 585 -7.01 20.71 1.95
CA PRO A 585 -6.14 20.17 0.90
C PRO A 585 -5.55 18.78 1.12
N TRP A 586 -5.46 18.31 2.36
CA TRP A 586 -4.96 16.97 2.68
C TRP A 586 -6.05 15.91 2.68
N SER A 587 -7.33 16.29 2.80
CA SER A 587 -8.44 15.35 2.85
C SER A 587 -8.61 14.60 1.53
N SER A 588 -9.03 13.34 1.57
CA SER A 588 -9.36 12.60 0.35
C SER A 588 -10.65 13.09 -0.34
N ALA A 589 -11.43 13.97 0.30
CA ALA A 589 -12.56 14.63 -0.32
C ALA A 589 -12.21 16.00 -0.92
N TYR A 590 -10.95 16.42 -0.83
CA TYR A 590 -10.48 17.61 -1.51
C TYR A 590 -10.58 17.42 -3.04
N PRO A 591 -11.02 18.44 -3.81
CA PRO A 591 -11.17 18.28 -5.25
C PRO A 591 -9.89 17.83 -5.94
N ASP A 592 -9.98 16.72 -6.68
CA ASP A 592 -8.88 16.13 -7.43
C ASP A 592 -9.21 15.95 -8.93
N PRO A 593 -9.33 17.05 -9.71
CA PRO A 593 -9.85 16.98 -11.07
C PRO A 593 -8.97 16.18 -12.04
N LYS A 594 -7.73 15.86 -11.67
CA LYS A 594 -6.84 15.02 -12.49
C LYS A 594 -7.26 13.54 -12.48
N ALA A 595 -7.98 13.11 -11.44
CA ALA A 595 -8.47 11.74 -11.26
C ALA A 595 -9.98 11.62 -11.52
N ASP A 596 -10.71 12.75 -11.52
CA ASP A 596 -12.15 12.77 -11.76
C ASP A 596 -12.52 12.51 -13.24
N ILE A 597 -13.57 11.72 -13.44
CA ILE A 597 -14.21 11.53 -14.75
C ILE A 597 -15.54 12.31 -14.73
N VAL A 598 -15.53 13.52 -15.28
CA VAL A 598 -16.69 14.44 -15.18
C VAL A 598 -17.63 14.32 -16.37
N SER A 599 -17.12 14.51 -17.59
CA SER A 599 -17.95 14.53 -18.81
C SER A 599 -17.13 14.24 -20.06
N ILE A 600 -17.82 13.97 -21.17
CA ILE A 600 -17.22 13.74 -22.49
C ILE A 600 -17.40 15.00 -23.35
N ASN A 601 -16.33 15.40 -24.04
CA ASN A 601 -16.35 16.48 -25.00
C ASN A 601 -17.09 16.04 -26.28
N GLY A 602 -18.26 16.63 -26.55
CA GLY A 602 -19.11 16.24 -27.67
C GLY A 602 -18.52 16.44 -29.08
N THR A 603 -17.45 17.23 -29.22
CA THR A 603 -16.78 17.44 -30.53
C THR A 603 -15.60 16.50 -30.73
N SER A 604 -14.76 16.35 -29.71
CA SER A 604 -13.52 15.57 -29.82
C SER A 604 -13.65 14.11 -29.37
N GLY A 605 -14.71 13.78 -28.62
CA GLY A 605 -14.91 12.45 -28.03
C GLY A 605 -13.99 12.13 -26.84
N TYR A 606 -13.07 13.02 -26.47
CA TYR A 606 -12.23 12.86 -25.28
C TYR A 606 -13.00 13.21 -24.00
N LEU A 607 -12.52 12.73 -22.86
CA LEU A 607 -12.96 13.25 -21.56
C LEU A 607 -12.60 14.74 -21.46
N ASN A 608 -13.52 15.55 -20.95
CA ASN A 608 -13.21 16.93 -20.57
C ASN A 608 -12.23 16.86 -19.39
N ARG A 609 -11.04 17.39 -19.61
CA ARG A 609 -10.01 17.51 -18.58
C ARG A 609 -10.36 18.75 -17.75
N TRP A 610 -10.59 18.53 -16.45
CA TRP A 610 -10.92 19.50 -15.38
C TRP A 610 -12.12 20.44 -15.59
#